data_AF-A0A1M3BAC2-F1
#
_entry.id   AF-A0A1M3BAC2-F1
#
_cell.length_a   1.000
_cell.length_b   1.000
_cell.length_c   1.000
_cell.angle_alpha   90.00
_cell.angle_beta   90.00
_cell.angle_gamma   90.00
#
_symmetry.space_group_name_H-M   'P 1'
#
loop_
_entity.id
_entity.type
_entity.pdbx_description
1 polymer ?
#
loop_
_entity_poly.entity_id
_entity_poly.type
_entity_poly.pdbx_seq_one_letter_code
_entity_poly.pdbx_strand_id
1 'polypeptide(L)'
;MNIRRARLDVDWAIAGPGIEAVAAAIDGVEGVAAGTVTITEIDLETVGTDVVVEGEGFELKALIAAIEESGAVVHSIDQLAFGDRIAEHVARSR
;
A
#
# COMPACT_ATOMS: atom_id res chain seq x y z
N MET A 1 -7.40 -9.95 -12.53
CA MET A 1 -5.98 -10.38 -12.46
C MET A 1 -5.74 -10.85 -11.04
N ASN A 2 -5.12 -12.00 -10.79
CA ASN A 2 -4.92 -12.47 -9.42
C ASN A 2 -3.73 -11.73 -8.78
N ILE A 3 -3.98 -10.60 -8.10
CA ILE A 3 -2.95 -9.84 -7.40
C ILE A 3 -2.65 -10.54 -6.07
N ARG A 4 -1.36 -10.73 -5.80
CA ARG A 4 -0.85 -11.40 -4.59
C ARG A 4 -0.12 -10.43 -3.67
N ARG A 5 0.61 -9.46 -4.24
CA ARG A 5 1.30 -8.39 -3.49
C ARG A 5 1.24 -7.07 -4.25
N ALA A 6 1.05 -5.98 -3.53
CA ALA A 6 1.24 -4.62 -4.01
C ALA A 6 2.20 -3.87 -3.07
N ARG A 7 3.11 -3.09 -3.62
CA ARG A 7 3.91 -2.10 -2.89
C ARG A 7 3.53 -0.72 -3.41
N LEU A 8 3.18 0.18 -2.50
CA LEU A 8 2.64 1.49 -2.79
C LEU A 8 3.45 2.56 -2.04
N ASP A 9 3.70 3.66 -2.73
CA ASP A 9 4.13 4.91 -2.11
C ASP A 9 2.88 5.70 -1.72
N VAL A 10 2.70 5.96 -0.42
CA VAL A 10 1.48 6.55 0.13
C VAL A 10 1.84 7.72 1.03
N ASP A 11 1.25 8.86 0.74
CA ASP A 11 1.49 10.11 1.46
C ASP A 11 0.22 10.63 2.11
N TRP A 12 0.36 11.37 3.20
CA TRP A 12 -0.72 12.19 3.73
C TRP A 12 -0.20 13.47 4.38
N ALA A 13 -1.09 14.45 4.54
CA ALA A 13 -0.74 15.68 5.26
C ALA A 13 -0.49 15.38 6.75
N ILE A 14 0.39 16.12 7.43
CA ILE A 14 0.69 15.88 8.86
C ILE A 14 -0.53 15.97 9.79
N ALA A 15 -1.57 16.70 9.36
CA ALA A 15 -2.88 16.79 10.03
C ALA A 15 -3.91 15.73 9.56
N GLY A 16 -3.51 14.87 8.63
CA GLY A 16 -4.32 13.84 7.99
C GLY A 16 -4.45 12.57 8.84
N PRO A 17 -4.70 11.40 8.20
CA PRO A 17 -4.84 10.16 8.94
C PRO A 17 -3.58 9.81 9.74
N GLY A 18 -3.77 9.16 10.88
CA GLY A 18 -2.67 8.48 11.55
C GLY A 18 -2.35 7.15 10.85
N ILE A 19 -1.15 6.61 11.08
CA ILE A 19 -0.69 5.33 10.52
C ILE A 19 -1.68 4.17 10.78
N GLU A 20 -2.30 4.15 11.96
CA GLU A 20 -3.28 3.12 12.34
C GLU A 20 -4.56 3.22 11.51
N ALA A 21 -4.99 4.43 11.12
CA ALA A 21 -6.19 4.62 10.30
C ALA A 21 -5.96 4.12 8.88
N VAL A 22 -4.79 4.39 8.30
CA VAL A 22 -4.40 3.89 6.97
C VAL A 22 -4.29 2.36 7.00
N ALA A 23 -3.63 1.80 8.03
CA ALA A 23 -3.53 0.35 8.18
C ALA A 23 -4.89 -0.33 8.34
N ALA A 24 -5.80 0.24 9.13
CA ALA A 24 -7.16 -0.27 9.29
C ALA A 24 -7.98 -0.19 8.00
N ALA A 25 -7.81 0.87 7.20
CA ALA A 25 -8.48 0.99 5.90
C ALA A 25 -8.03 -0.12 4.94
N ILE A 26 -6.72 -0.43 4.91
CA ILE A 26 -6.14 -1.50 4.10
C ILE A 26 -6.63 -2.88 4.56
N ASP A 27 -6.62 -3.15 5.87
CA ASP A 27 -7.05 -4.43 6.45
C ASP A 27 -8.53 -4.74 6.18
N GLY A 28 -9.37 -3.70 6.03
CA GLY A 28 -10.78 -3.84 5.69
C GLY A 28 -11.08 -4.23 4.24
N VAL A 29 -10.07 -4.27 3.35
CA VAL A 29 -10.27 -4.57 1.92
C VAL A 29 -10.39 -6.08 1.70
N GLU A 30 -11.42 -6.50 0.98
CA GLU A 30 -11.64 -7.91 0.65
C GLU A 30 -10.43 -8.51 -0.10
N GLY A 31 -9.97 -9.66 0.37
CA GLY A 31 -8.83 -10.39 -0.20
C GLY A 31 -7.47 -9.97 0.33
N VAL A 32 -7.37 -8.92 1.16
CA VAL A 32 -6.16 -8.61 1.93
C VAL A 32 -6.00 -9.64 3.06
N ALA A 33 -4.79 -10.18 3.20
CA ALA A 33 -4.44 -11.15 4.23
C ALA A 33 -3.40 -10.60 5.23
N ALA A 34 -2.53 -9.70 4.76
CA ALA A 34 -1.54 -9.04 5.59
C ALA A 34 -1.10 -7.72 4.94
N GLY A 35 -0.59 -6.80 5.75
CA GLY A 35 0.05 -5.60 5.23
C GLY A 35 0.99 -4.95 6.24
N THR A 36 1.84 -4.07 5.74
CA THR A 36 2.72 -3.21 6.55
C THR A 36 2.60 -1.78 6.05
N VAL A 37 2.53 -0.83 6.98
CA VAL A 37 2.67 0.60 6.69
C VAL A 37 3.92 1.07 7.44
N THR A 38 4.93 1.56 6.71
CA THR A 38 6.19 2.02 7.30
C THR A 38 6.38 3.49 6.97
N ILE A 39 6.51 4.34 8.00
CA ILE A 39 6.88 5.75 7.80
C ILE A 39 8.32 5.80 7.29
N THR A 40 8.50 6.35 6.09
CA THR A 40 9.81 6.55 5.45
C THR A 40 10.36 7.92 5.78
N GLU A 41 9.51 8.95 5.76
CA GLU A 41 9.86 10.33 6.08
C GLU A 41 8.71 11.12 6.70
N ILE A 42 9.06 12.17 7.45
CA ILE A 42 8.12 13.16 7.99
C ILE A 42 8.72 14.53 7.72
N ASP A 43 8.01 15.32 6.91
CA ASP A 43 8.34 16.70 6.58
C ASP A 43 7.43 17.68 7.33
N LEU A 44 7.55 18.98 7.03
CA LEU A 44 6.74 20.02 7.68
C LEU A 44 5.24 19.84 7.43
N GLU A 45 4.87 19.39 6.24
CA GLU A 45 3.47 19.32 5.78
C GLU A 45 2.99 17.90 5.49
N THR A 46 3.90 16.94 5.28
CA THR A 46 3.60 15.60 4.77
C THR A 46 4.26 14.49 5.57
N VAL A 47 3.63 13.32 5.55
CA VAL A 47 4.18 12.05 6.02
C VAL A 47 4.20 11.11 4.83
N GLY A 48 5.39 10.64 4.47
CA GLY A 48 5.59 9.67 3.41
C GLY A 48 5.74 8.25 3.95
N THR A 49 5.19 7.28 3.23
CA THR A 49 5.19 5.88 3.69
C THR A 49 5.41 4.85 2.58
N ASP A 50 6.02 3.75 2.98
CA ASP A 50 6.09 2.51 2.21
C ASP A 50 5.00 1.55 2.69
N VAL A 51 4.05 1.25 1.81
CA VAL A 51 2.95 0.33 2.09
C VAL A 51 3.14 -0.96 1.30
N VAL A 52 3.12 -2.10 1.99
CA VAL A 52 3.11 -3.42 1.35
C VAL A 52 1.82 -4.14 1.76
N VAL A 53 1.12 -4.68 0.77
CA VAL A 53 -0.12 -5.44 0.96
C VAL A 53 0.04 -6.81 0.32
N GLU A 54 -0.31 -7.85 1.04
CA GLU A 54 -0.37 -9.23 0.57
C GLU A 54 -1.76 -9.82 0.73
N GLY A 55 -2.13 -10.69 -0.21
CA GLY A 55 -3.47 -11.26 -0.22
C GLY A 55 -3.69 -12.25 -1.36
N GLU A 56 -4.96 -12.63 -1.53
CA GLU A 56 -5.39 -13.52 -2.58
C GLU A 56 -6.47 -12.86 -3.42
N GLY A 57 -6.04 -12.22 -4.52
CA GLY A 57 -6.96 -11.69 -5.53
C GLY A 57 -7.65 -10.38 -5.15
N PHE A 58 -7.07 -9.59 -4.22
CA PHE A 58 -7.62 -8.28 -3.88
C PHE A 58 -7.66 -7.35 -5.10
N GLU A 59 -8.70 -6.51 -5.17
CA GLU A 59 -8.86 -5.54 -6.25
C GLU A 59 -8.08 -4.25 -5.95
N LEU A 60 -7.10 -3.93 -6.79
CA LEU A 60 -6.24 -2.75 -6.61
C LEU A 60 -7.02 -1.44 -6.54
N LYS A 61 -8.12 -1.33 -7.27
CA LYS A 61 -9.00 -0.15 -7.22
C LYS A 61 -9.68 0.01 -5.87
N ALA A 62 -10.11 -1.10 -5.27
CA ALA A 62 -10.73 -1.08 -3.94
C ALA A 62 -9.69 -0.73 -2.86
N LEU A 63 -8.47 -1.25 -3.00
CA LEU A 63 -7.35 -0.91 -2.13
C LEU A 63 -7.01 0.58 -2.18
N ILE A 64 -6.86 1.15 -3.39
CA ILE A 64 -6.59 2.58 -3.57
C ILE A 64 -7.72 3.43 -3.00
N ALA A 65 -8.97 3.08 -3.30
CA ALA A 65 -10.13 3.81 -2.77
C ALA A 65 -10.17 3.81 -1.23
N ALA A 66 -9.90 2.66 -0.59
CA ALA A 66 -9.87 2.57 0.87
C ALA A 66 -8.77 3.46 1.48
N ILE A 67 -7.58 3.50 0.86
CA ILE A 67 -6.49 4.38 1.28
C ILE A 67 -6.90 5.85 1.11
N GLU A 68 -7.49 6.22 -0.02
CA GLU A 68 -7.94 7.59 -0.30
C GLU A 68 -9.06 8.04 0.65
N GLU A 69 -10.01 7.15 0.97
CA GLU A 69 -11.09 7.39 1.93
C GLU A 69 -10.57 7.64 3.35
N SER A 70 -9.38 7.10 3.71
CA SER A 70 -8.73 7.41 4.98
C SER A 70 -8.16 8.83 5.04
N GLY A 71 -8.04 9.52 3.90
CA GLY A 71 -7.41 10.84 3.79
C GLY A 71 -5.93 10.80 3.41
N ALA A 72 -5.41 9.63 3.04
CA ALA A 72 -4.11 9.46 2.42
C ALA A 72 -4.21 9.50 0.89
N VAL A 73 -3.08 9.53 0.19
CA VAL A 73 -3.00 9.58 -1.27
C VAL A 73 -1.97 8.56 -1.73
N VAL A 74 -2.33 7.73 -2.70
CA VAL A 74 -1.38 6.81 -3.34
C VAL A 74 -0.61 7.59 -4.41
N HIS A 75 0.67 7.85 -4.17
CA HIS A 75 1.53 8.57 -5.10
C HIS A 75 1.98 7.67 -6.26
N SER A 76 2.38 6.43 -5.97
CA SER A 76 2.73 5.44 -6.97
C SER A 76 2.45 4.01 -6.54
N ILE A 77 2.36 3.14 -7.54
CA ILE A 77 2.38 1.68 -7.38
C ILE A 77 3.78 1.21 -7.79
N ASP A 78 4.62 0.95 -6.81
CA ASP A 78 6.04 0.66 -7.01
C ASP A 78 6.30 -0.78 -7.44
N GLN A 79 5.46 -1.72 -6.98
CA GLN A 79 5.56 -3.13 -7.32
C GLN A 79 4.20 -3.81 -7.33
N LEU A 80 4.00 -4.72 -8.28
CA LEU A 80 2.89 -5.68 -8.30
C LEU A 80 3.43 -7.09 -8.51
N ALA A 81 3.01 -8.01 -7.65
CA ALA A 81 3.17 -9.45 -7.87
C ALA A 81 1.79 -10.07 -8.10
N PHE A 82 1.66 -10.89 -9.15
CA PHE A 82 0.40 -11.50 -9.58
C PHE A 82 0.60 -12.93 -10.05
N GLY A 83 -0.49 -13.70 -10.11
CA GLY A 83 -0.53 -15.11 -10.50
C GLY A 83 -0.69 -16.04 -9.30
N ASP A 84 -0.27 -17.29 -9.46
CA ASP A 84 -0.52 -18.34 -8.44
C ASP A 84 0.48 -18.30 -7.27
N ARG A 85 1.58 -17.55 -7.42
CA ARG A 85 2.61 -17.35 -6.39
C ARG A 85 3.18 -15.94 -6.47
N ILE A 86 3.84 -15.51 -5.41
CA ILE A 86 4.62 -14.27 -5.43
C ILE A 86 5.90 -14.52 -6.24
N ALA A 87 6.13 -13.69 -7.26
CA ALA A 87 7.37 -13.63 -8.01
C ALA A 87 8.22 -12.49 -7.45
N GLU A 88 9.36 -12.82 -6.84
CA GLU A 88 10.26 -11.83 -6.25
C GLU A 88 11.00 -11.05 -7.34
N HIS A 89 11.11 -9.73 -7.15
CA HIS A 89 11.87 -8.86 -8.04
C HIS A 89 13.37 -9.07 -7.78
N VAL A 90 14.10 -9.49 -8.81
CA VAL A 90 15.56 -9.58 -8.79
C VAL A 90 16.13 -8.33 -9.46
N ALA A 91 16.72 -7.43 -8.67
CA ALA A 91 17.36 -6.24 -9.18
C ALA A 91 18.51 -6.61 -10.14
N ARG A 92 18.65 -5.87 -11.24
CA ARG A 92 19.80 -6.05 -12.14
C ARG A 92 21.08 -5.64 -11.43
N SER A 93 22.03 -6.57 -11.29
CA SER A 93 23.42 -6.22 -10.97
C SER A 93 24.00 -5.44 -12.15
N ARG A 94 24.49 -4.22 -11.89
CA ARG A 94 25.26 -3.44 -12.85
C ARG A 94 26.74 -3.82 -12.80
#